data_AF-A0A670ZF10-F1
#
_entry.id   AF-A0A670ZF10-F1
#
_cell.length_a   1.000
_cell.length_b   1.000
_cell.length_c   1.000
_cell.angle_alpha   90.00
_cell.angle_beta   90.00
_cell.angle_gamma   90.00
#
_symmetry.space_group_name_H-M   'P 1'
#
loop_
_entity.id
_entity.type
_entity.pdbx_description
1 polymer ?
#
loop_
_entity_poly.entity_id
_entity_poly.type
_entity_poly.pdbx_seq_one_letter_code
_entity_poly.pdbx_strand_id
1 'polypeptide(L)'
;CQPKSFMLSDLQLTKPSMVACIATDFYPGNISMTWFRNDRIVQGPEWPPAQPSTGQLFRAESLLKLTPEFSDANANYSCQIHHQASKGPEIKTIAPRDSPDFQLHPSQ
;
A
#
# COMPACT_ATOMS: atom_id res chain seq x y z
N CYS A 1 11.11 -10.17 13.83
CA CYS A 1 11.12 -8.74 13.47
C CYS A 1 10.50 -8.55 12.08
N GLN A 2 9.20 -8.84 11.97
CA GLN A 2 8.43 -8.67 10.74
C GLN A 2 8.02 -7.20 10.60
N PRO A 3 7.85 -6.69 9.36
CA PRO A 3 7.45 -5.31 9.14
C PRO A 3 6.12 -4.97 9.80
N LYS A 4 6.01 -3.73 10.25
CA LYS A 4 4.73 -3.05 10.46
C LYS A 4 4.51 -2.16 9.25
N SER A 5 3.35 -2.25 8.61
CA SER A 5 3.08 -1.42 7.44
C SER A 5 1.83 -0.57 7.54
N PHE A 6 1.85 0.51 6.77
CA PHE A 6 0.73 1.43 6.60
C PHE A 6 0.82 2.09 5.22
N MET A 7 -0.33 2.53 4.72
CA MET A 7 -0.43 3.32 3.50
C MET A 7 -0.78 4.76 3.80
N LEU A 8 -0.12 5.69 3.12
CA LEU A 8 -0.43 7.11 3.16
C LEU A 8 -0.88 7.57 1.78
N SER A 9 -2.05 8.19 1.70
CA SER A 9 -2.55 8.80 0.47
C SER A 9 -3.73 9.74 0.69
N ASP A 10 -3.97 10.55 -0.33
CA ASP A 10 -5.26 11.16 -0.62
C ASP A 10 -5.71 10.75 -2.02
N LEU A 11 -6.24 9.52 -2.11
CA LEU A 11 -6.65 8.93 -3.39
C LEU A 11 -8.00 9.50 -3.81
N GLN A 12 -8.03 10.30 -4.88
CA GLN A 12 -9.24 10.94 -5.40
C GLN A 12 -9.50 10.50 -6.84
N LEU A 13 -10.77 10.30 -7.22
CA LEU A 13 -11.09 9.94 -8.59
C LEU A 13 -10.70 11.07 -9.55
N THR A 14 -10.24 10.69 -10.74
CA THR A 14 -9.89 11.57 -11.86
C THR A 14 -8.78 12.59 -11.58
N LYS A 15 -8.09 12.46 -10.45
CA LYS A 15 -6.98 13.33 -10.05
C LYS A 15 -5.68 12.56 -9.94
N PRO A 16 -4.57 13.09 -10.48
CA PRO A 16 -3.25 12.53 -10.24
C PRO A 16 -3.00 12.41 -8.74
N SER A 17 -2.74 11.19 -8.30
CA SER A 17 -2.57 10.82 -6.90
C SER A 17 -1.25 10.09 -6.73
N MET A 18 -0.68 10.20 -5.52
CA MET A 18 0.50 9.43 -5.11
C MET A 18 0.18 8.68 -3.82
N VAL A 19 0.47 7.39 -3.83
CA VAL A 19 0.25 6.49 -2.69
C VAL A 19 1.60 6.00 -2.21
N ALA A 20 1.86 6.12 -0.91
CA ALA A 20 3.06 5.59 -0.29
C ALA A 20 2.73 4.33 0.52
N CYS A 21 3.43 3.24 0.28
CA CYS A 21 3.43 2.04 1.10
C CYS A 21 4.71 2.00 1.92
N ILE A 22 4.56 2.02 3.24
CA ILE A 22 5.69 2.15 4.16
C ILE A 22 5.77 0.90 5.02
N ALA A 23 6.96 0.31 5.11
CA ALA A 23 7.29 -0.76 6.04
C ALA A 23 8.31 -0.25 7.07
N THR A 24 8.06 -0.47 8.36
CA THR A 24 8.95 -0.07 9.46
C THR A 24 9.24 -1.24 10.41
N ASP A 25 10.23 -1.06 11.27
CA ASP A 25 10.59 -1.95 12.38
C ASP A 25 10.96 -3.40 11.96
N PHE A 26 11.47 -3.58 10.74
CA PHE A 26 11.81 -4.92 10.22
C PHE A 26 13.32 -5.19 10.20
N TYR A 27 13.66 -6.48 10.23
CA TYR A 27 15.02 -6.97 10.06
C TYR A 27 15.02 -8.42 9.57
N PRO A 28 15.88 -8.83 8.61
CA PRO A 28 16.92 -8.03 7.94
C PRO A 28 16.35 -7.08 6.88
N GLY A 29 17.18 -6.20 6.33
CA GLY A 29 16.77 -5.13 5.41
C GLY A 29 16.24 -5.58 4.04
N ASN A 30 16.29 -6.87 3.70
CA ASN A 30 15.77 -7.34 2.42
C ASN A 30 14.23 -7.51 2.47
N ILE A 31 13.53 -6.78 1.61
CA ILE A 31 12.07 -6.76 1.50
C ILE A 31 11.68 -6.56 0.04
N SER A 32 10.53 -7.10 -0.37
CA SER A 32 9.93 -6.74 -1.65
C SER A 32 8.52 -6.20 -1.49
N MET A 33 8.15 -5.27 -2.37
CA MET A 33 6.83 -4.64 -2.39
C MET A 33 6.23 -4.79 -3.79
N THR A 34 4.97 -5.20 -3.85
CA THR A 34 4.21 -5.33 -5.12
C THR A 34 2.88 -4.63 -4.98
N TRP A 35 2.54 -3.81 -5.96
CA TRP A 35 1.28 -3.08 -6.02
C TRP A 35 0.27 -3.81 -6.87
N PHE A 36 -0.97 -3.84 -6.40
CA PHE A 36 -2.10 -4.40 -7.10
C PHE A 36 -3.25 -3.40 -7.21
N ARG A 37 -3.98 -3.48 -8.31
CA ARG A 37 -5.33 -2.94 -8.46
C ARG A 37 -6.26 -4.15 -8.52
N ASN A 38 -7.08 -4.32 -7.49
CA ASN A 38 -7.80 -5.55 -7.19
C ASN A 38 -6.80 -6.72 -7.16
N ASP A 39 -6.93 -7.68 -8.08
CA ASP A 39 -6.04 -8.85 -8.17
C ASP A 39 -4.95 -8.71 -9.25
N ARG A 40 -4.86 -7.56 -9.93
CA ARG A 40 -3.90 -7.34 -11.01
C ARG A 40 -2.71 -6.53 -10.54
N ILE A 41 -1.51 -7.02 -10.80
CA ILE A 41 -0.26 -6.30 -10.53
C ILE A 41 -0.20 -5.04 -11.40
N VAL A 42 0.09 -3.90 -10.78
CA VAL A 42 0.26 -2.60 -11.47
C VAL A 42 1.68 -2.04 -11.34
N GLN A 43 2.46 -2.45 -10.34
CA GLN A 43 3.87 -2.10 -10.18
C GLN A 43 4.59 -3.16 -9.32
N GLY A 44 5.83 -3.47 -9.68
CA GLY A 44 6.68 -4.41 -8.96
C GLY A 44 6.61 -5.88 -9.41
N PRO A 45 7.23 -6.81 -8.68
CA PRO A 45 7.89 -6.60 -7.39
C PRO A 45 9.09 -5.64 -7.46
N GLU A 46 9.22 -4.80 -6.45
CA GLU A 46 10.33 -3.88 -6.27
C GLU A 46 11.07 -4.23 -4.98
N TRP A 47 12.37 -3.92 -4.92
CA TRP A 47 13.19 -4.05 -3.72
C TRP A 47 13.64 -2.66 -3.28
N PRO A 48 12.75 -1.90 -2.61
CA PRO A 48 13.09 -0.55 -2.19
C PRO A 48 14.28 -0.58 -1.22
N PRO A 49 15.18 0.43 -1.29
CA PRO A 49 16.33 0.49 -0.41
C PRO A 49 15.89 0.57 1.05
N ALA A 50 16.40 -0.35 1.86
CA ALA A 50 16.18 -0.34 3.30
C ALA A 50 17.10 0.66 3.99
N GLN A 51 16.49 1.61 4.66
CA GLN A 51 17.16 2.67 5.41
C GLN A 51 17.16 2.32 6.90
N PRO A 52 18.26 2.58 7.63
CA PRO A 52 18.27 2.44 9.08
C PRO A 52 17.17 3.31 9.72
N SER A 53 16.47 2.76 10.71
CA SER A 53 15.49 3.49 11.51
C SER A 53 15.96 3.53 12.97
N THR A 54 15.22 2.90 13.89
CA THR A 54 15.58 2.83 15.31
C THR A 54 16.39 1.58 15.63
N GLY A 55 17.52 1.76 16.32
CA GLY A 55 18.41 0.67 16.71
C GLY A 55 18.98 -0.07 15.50
N GLN A 56 18.77 -1.39 15.44
CA GLN A 56 19.22 -2.26 14.35
C GLN A 56 18.11 -2.57 13.32
N LEU A 57 17.00 -1.83 13.34
CA LEU A 57 15.84 -2.05 12.47
C LEU A 57 15.89 -1.18 11.22
N PHE A 58 15.17 -1.62 10.19
CA PHE A 58 15.06 -0.96 8.90
C PHE A 58 13.67 -0.39 8.64
N ARG A 59 13.65 0.59 7.71
CA ARG A 59 12.45 1.15 7.08
C ARG A 59 12.65 1.15 5.56
N ALA A 60 11.58 0.89 4.82
CA ALA A 60 11.56 1.03 3.37
C ALA A 60 10.20 1.56 2.92
N GLU A 61 10.17 2.19 1.75
CA GLU A 61 8.95 2.70 1.15
C GLU A 61 8.93 2.46 -0.36
N SER A 62 7.73 2.21 -0.90
CA SER A 62 7.46 2.23 -2.33
C SER A 62 6.35 3.26 -2.61
N LEU A 63 6.43 3.91 -3.76
CA LEU A 63 5.49 4.94 -4.20
C LEU A 63 4.78 4.48 -5.47
N LEU A 64 3.46 4.56 -5.50
CA LEU A 64 2.63 4.34 -6.68
C LEU A 64 2.03 5.66 -7.14
N LYS A 65 2.33 6.07 -8.37
CA LYS A 65 1.68 7.21 -9.04
C LYS A 65 0.55 6.69 -9.90
N LEU A 66 -0.64 7.24 -9.73
CA LEU A 66 -1.82 6.78 -10.47
C LEU A 66 -2.88 7.89 -10.54
N THR A 67 -3.74 7.81 -11.55
CA THR A 67 -4.92 8.66 -11.69
C THR A 67 -6.12 7.72 -11.78
N PRO A 68 -6.87 7.48 -10.69
CA PRO A 68 -8.02 6.58 -10.75
C PRO A 68 -9.07 7.13 -11.71
N GLU A 69 -9.69 6.30 -12.51
CA GLU A 69 -10.80 6.72 -13.37
C GLU A 69 -12.14 6.54 -12.65
N PHE A 70 -13.25 7.04 -13.20
CA PHE A 70 -14.58 6.73 -12.64
C PHE A 70 -14.85 5.21 -12.55
N SER A 71 -14.27 4.42 -13.46
CA SER A 71 -14.32 2.96 -13.42
C SER A 71 -13.60 2.36 -12.20
N ASP A 72 -12.78 3.15 -11.50
CA ASP A 72 -12.05 2.79 -10.29
C ASP A 72 -12.75 3.14 -8.98
N ALA A 73 -13.98 3.65 -9.01
CA ALA A 73 -14.70 4.05 -7.79
C ALA A 73 -14.77 2.93 -6.73
N ASN A 74 -14.78 1.66 -7.17
CA ASN A 74 -14.79 0.47 -6.31
C ASN A 74 -13.50 -0.35 -6.42
N ALA A 75 -12.44 0.21 -7.01
CA ALA A 75 -11.17 -0.47 -7.11
C ALA A 75 -10.41 -0.39 -5.78
N ASN A 76 -9.81 -1.51 -5.41
CA ASN A 76 -8.91 -1.61 -4.27
C ASN A 76 -7.47 -1.55 -4.76
N TYR A 77 -6.74 -0.53 -4.33
CA TYR A 77 -5.30 -0.48 -4.53
C TYR A 77 -4.63 -1.10 -3.31
N SER A 78 -3.79 -2.11 -3.51
CA SER A 78 -3.09 -2.77 -2.42
C SER A 78 -1.59 -2.82 -2.63
N CYS A 79 -0.86 -2.78 -1.52
CA CYS A 79 0.57 -3.01 -1.47
C CYS A 79 0.79 -4.30 -0.68
N GLN A 80 1.44 -5.28 -1.33
CA GLN A 80 1.84 -6.53 -0.72
C GLN A 80 3.34 -6.50 -0.40
N ILE A 81 3.66 -6.67 0.87
CA ILE A 81 5.01 -6.62 1.39
C ILE A 81 5.45 -8.05 1.75
N HIS A 82 6.54 -8.50 1.14
CA HIS A 82 7.16 -9.78 1.44
C HIS A 82 8.46 -9.59 2.20
N HIS A 83 8.57 -10.25 3.35
CA HIS A 83 9.74 -10.22 4.21
C HIS A 83 10.02 -11.61 4.75
N GLN A 84 11.28 -12.00 4.85
CA GLN A 84 11.67 -13.36 5.24
C GLN A 84 11.24 -13.77 6.67
N ALA A 85 10.97 -12.80 7.54
CA ALA A 85 10.52 -13.06 8.90
C ALA A 85 8.98 -13.15 9.03
N SER A 86 8.25 -12.92 7.94
CA SER A 86 6.79 -13.00 7.88
C SER A 86 6.33 -14.40 7.45
N LYS A 87 5.21 -14.89 7.99
CA LYS A 87 4.60 -16.17 7.58
C LYS A 87 3.93 -16.10 6.19
N GLY A 88 3.69 -14.90 5.69
CA GLY A 88 3.06 -14.60 4.40
C GLY A 88 3.18 -13.10 4.10
N PRO A 89 2.62 -12.62 2.98
CA PRO A 89 2.66 -11.20 2.66
C PRO A 89 1.85 -10.38 3.65
N GLU A 90 2.38 -9.23 4.04
CA GLU A 90 1.58 -8.20 4.70
C GLU A 90 0.87 -7.38 3.61
N ILE A 91 -0.46 -7.23 3.72
CA ILE A 91 -1.27 -6.55 2.71
C ILE A 91 -1.88 -5.30 3.33
N LYS A 92 -1.69 -4.16 2.69
CA LYS A 92 -2.46 -2.93 2.96
C LYS A 92 -3.28 -2.59 1.75
N THR A 93 -4.45 -2.03 1.97
CA THR A 93 -5.41 -1.66 0.92
C THR A 93 -5.95 -0.26 1.16
N ILE A 94 -6.16 0.49 0.08
CA ILE A 94 -6.89 1.74 0.06
C ILE A 94 -7.87 1.74 -1.12
N ALA A 95 -8.95 2.50 -0.99
CA ALA A 95 -9.89 2.80 -2.07
C ALA A 95 -9.92 4.32 -2.32
N PRO A 96 -10.25 4.77 -3.54
CA PRO A 96 -10.49 6.20 -3.80
C PRO A 96 -11.61 6.76 -2.91
N ARG A 97 -11.47 8.00 -2.43
CA ARG A 97 -12.40 8.65 -1.48
C ARG A 97 -13.80 8.92 -2.03
N ASP A 98 -14.05 8.62 -3.29
CA ASP A 98 -15.35 8.83 -3.93
C ASP A 98 -16.15 7.52 -4.14
N SER A 99 -15.80 6.42 -3.46
CA SER A 99 -16.70 5.25 -3.40
C SER A 99 -18.00 5.68 -2.69
N PRO A 100 -19.17 5.74 -3.37
CA PRO A 100 -20.40 6.21 -2.75
C PRO A 100 -21.04 5.21 -1.79
N ASP A 101 -20.37 4.10 -1.42
CA ASP A 101 -21.01 2.96 -0.76
C ASP A 101 -20.75 2.86 0.76
N PHE A 102 -20.43 3.98 1.42
CA PHE A 102 -20.58 4.07 2.90
C PHE A 102 -21.29 5.36 3.38
N GLN A 103 -21.90 6.13 2.48
CA GLN A 103 -22.94 7.10 2.85
C GLN A 103 -24.33 6.61 2.45
N LEU A 104 -24.62 5.34 2.74
CA LEU A 104 -25.97 4.82 2.81
C LEU A 104 -26.19 4.15 4.18
N HIS A 105 -26.26 4.97 5.22
CA HIS A 105 -27.19 4.70 6.31
C HIS A 105 -28.37 5.67 6.19
N PRO A 106 -29.46 5.32 5.49
CA PRO A 106 -30.79 5.74 5.89
C PRO A 106 -31.38 4.71 6.86
N SER A 107 -32.21 5.19 7.79
CA SER A 107 -32.91 4.51 8.91
C SER A 107 -32.02 4.11 10.10
N GLN A 108 -32.17 4.65 11.30
CA GLN A 108 -33.35 5.23 12.00
C GLN A 108 -33.10 6.63 12.54
#